data_AF-A0A6A6CAZ8-F1
#
_entry.id   AF-A0A6A6CAZ8-F1
#
_cell.length_a   1.000
_cell.length_b   1.000
_cell.length_c   1.000
_cell.angle_alpha   90.00
_cell.angle_beta   90.00
_cell.angle_gamma   90.00
#
_symmetry.space_group_name_H-M   'P 1'
#
loop_
_entity.id
_entity.type
_entity.pdbx_description
1 polymer ?
#
loop_
_entity_poly.entity_id
_entity_poly.type
_entity_poly.pdbx_seq_one_letter_code
_entity_poly.pdbx_strand_id
1 'polypeptide(L)'
;MTSREARRSPSVCLFCQARQAALGRRRTSTISKRKLQTVALRPEDDGFLFSKAQEQTDVEKESPAAAVKEAMRQWKLYNPIDELREAALGFDALWKRRDLRLEVLRNLSNPWPEKPPHVHHPSRGPPQPPEAQAALIPHEVFRQRVKEATTEKPVRQLLRGQLLRAQWPKEIYRVVAVAMMNKDTARYLSTLYEPLMRALYRCRDNVSDPEVLKALNIIITRLKYADLKVEPPMLFMALKFAARSRSLPAMKKYLKVIRDTGLGITSNVFRSVIAKFSIGHRGLGEIRNGRWRRQDLFQVLTGFEDAKDLPKDQQYHLGAFLVREDWQYLHGWVAVLARCKASDTVWQEWLLWKESDSRKSPRQLELRSGGVLMTSKARGDYWFVEQMTYSGDIERAWQMLKETDISFRTLKNQVKDKLLEHIEYATIWDDSVREAMVDKYARDLAKIEEALGVKWIPGEVAGEGQHELYMDQEEALDKLGEDGWRLDEDYGYPWETSPIVPETERALHDAAECPTSR
;
A
#
# COMPACT_ATOMS: atom_id res chain seq x y z
N MET A 1 -16.39 -61.02 33.06
CA MET A 1 -16.01 -61.57 31.73
C MET A 1 -16.05 -60.42 30.73
N THR A 2 -15.00 -59.61 30.61
CA THR A 2 -13.83 -59.79 29.73
C THR A 2 -14.14 -59.66 28.23
N SER A 3 -13.88 -58.49 27.66
CA SER A 3 -12.90 -58.35 26.57
C SER A 3 -12.29 -56.93 26.58
N ARG A 4 -10.99 -56.90 26.88
CA ARG A 4 -10.09 -55.75 26.67
C ARG A 4 -9.55 -55.89 25.26
N GLU A 5 -9.73 -54.88 24.41
CA GLU A 5 -8.91 -54.69 23.22
C GLU A 5 -8.21 -53.33 23.29
N ALA A 6 -6.90 -53.37 23.06
CA ALA A 6 -5.94 -52.32 23.33
C ALA A 6 -6.06 -51.17 22.32
N ARG A 7 -6.27 -49.94 22.82
CA ARG A 7 -5.97 -48.73 22.04
C ARG A 7 -4.50 -48.37 22.23
N ARG A 8 -3.70 -48.58 21.17
CA ARG A 8 -2.33 -48.09 21.06
C ARG A 8 -2.31 -46.57 21.23
N SER A 9 -1.35 -46.07 22.00
CA SER A 9 -1.04 -44.65 22.13
C SER A 9 -0.64 -44.07 20.76
N PRO A 10 -1.09 -42.85 20.40
CA PRO A 10 -0.67 -42.20 19.18
C PRO A 10 0.82 -41.87 19.28
N SER A 11 1.63 -42.47 18.40
CA SER A 11 3.05 -42.13 18.27
C SER A 11 3.15 -40.68 17.79
N VAL A 12 3.60 -39.80 18.68
CA VAL A 12 3.96 -38.42 18.34
C VAL A 12 5.10 -38.46 17.33
N CYS A 13 4.93 -37.82 16.16
CA CYS A 13 5.98 -37.83 15.14
C CYS A 13 7.23 -37.08 15.64
N LEU A 14 8.41 -37.47 15.14
CA LEU A 14 9.69 -36.85 15.47
C LEU A 14 9.70 -35.32 15.30
N PHE A 15 8.89 -34.79 14.38
CA PHE A 15 8.73 -33.35 14.18
C PHE A 15 8.02 -32.65 15.35
N CYS A 16 7.01 -33.29 15.93
CA CYS A 16 6.29 -32.78 17.10
C CYS A 16 7.12 -32.93 18.39
N GLN A 17 7.91 -34.00 18.51
CA GLN A 17 8.89 -34.15 19.61
C GLN A 17 10.03 -33.12 19.50
N ALA A 18 10.52 -32.83 18.30
CA ALA A 18 11.52 -31.78 18.07
C ALA A 18 10.97 -30.38 18.38
N ARG A 19 9.71 -30.11 18.03
CA ARG A 19 9.02 -28.84 18.35
C ARG A 19 8.78 -28.67 19.85
N GLN A 20 8.39 -29.72 20.56
CA GLN A 20 8.25 -29.69 22.03
C GLN A 20 9.61 -29.57 22.74
N ALA A 21 10.68 -30.19 22.21
CA ALA A 21 12.04 -30.03 22.73
C ALA A 21 12.62 -28.62 22.49
N ALA A 22 12.22 -27.95 21.41
CA ALA A 22 12.60 -26.58 21.11
C ALA A 22 11.84 -25.54 21.96
N LEU A 23 10.57 -25.81 22.28
CA LEU A 23 9.75 -24.95 23.15
C LEU A 23 10.02 -25.18 24.65
N GLY A 24 10.51 -26.36 25.04
CA GLY A 24 10.84 -26.72 26.42
C GLY A 24 12.19 -26.21 26.93
N ARG A 25 12.98 -25.49 26.13
CA ARG A 25 14.28 -24.92 26.53
C ARG A 25 14.29 -23.40 26.44
N ARG A 26 13.56 -22.73 27.33
CA ARG A 26 13.87 -21.36 27.81
C ARG A 26 13.00 -21.01 29.01
N ARG A 27 13.38 -21.51 30.19
CA ARG A 27 13.35 -20.79 31.47
C ARG A 27 14.33 -21.48 32.43
N THR A 28 15.45 -20.81 32.71
CA THR A 28 16.05 -20.83 34.05
C THR A 28 16.10 -19.39 34.50
N SER A 29 15.23 -19.07 35.44
CA SER A 29 15.26 -17.88 36.27
C SER A 29 16.54 -17.86 37.11
N THR A 30 17.24 -16.73 37.16
CA THR A 30 17.81 -16.23 38.42
C THR A 30 17.94 -14.72 38.38
N ILE A 31 17.33 -14.12 39.41
CA ILE A 31 17.38 -12.74 39.84
C ILE A 31 18.82 -12.39 40.26
N SER A 32 19.35 -11.25 39.81
CA SER A 32 20.29 -10.47 40.62
C SER A 32 20.20 -8.98 40.30
N LYS A 33 19.88 -8.22 41.34
CA LYS A 33 19.77 -6.76 41.39
C LYS A 33 21.10 -6.10 40.98
N ARG A 34 21.07 -5.05 40.16
CA ARG A 34 21.99 -3.91 40.30
C ARG A 34 21.38 -2.64 39.70
N LYS A 35 21.33 -1.62 40.56
CA LYS A 35 20.86 -0.24 40.32
C LYS A 35 21.60 0.40 39.15
N LEU A 36 20.86 1.03 38.23
CA LEU A 36 21.39 2.04 37.32
C LEU A 36 20.91 3.40 37.84
N GLN A 37 21.84 4.16 38.44
CA GLN A 37 21.67 5.58 38.70
C GLN A 37 21.74 6.33 37.37
N THR A 38 20.72 7.13 37.13
CA THR A 38 20.67 8.18 36.11
C THR A 38 21.73 9.25 36.41
N VAL A 39 22.59 9.56 35.43
CA VAL A 39 23.22 10.89 35.33
C VAL A 39 23.19 11.32 33.87
N ALA A 40 22.50 12.44 33.64
CA ALA A 40 22.39 13.14 32.38
C ALA A 40 23.76 13.70 31.95
N LEU A 41 24.05 13.62 30.66
CA LEU A 41 25.12 14.39 30.04
C LEU A 41 24.52 15.19 28.88
N ARG A 42 24.58 16.51 29.02
CA ARG A 42 24.53 17.48 27.93
C ARG A 42 25.83 18.30 27.95
N PRO A 43 26.14 18.93 26.83
CA PRO A 43 27.46 18.96 26.23
C PRO A 43 28.28 20.15 26.71
N GLU A 44 29.51 20.19 26.21
CA GLU A 44 30.44 21.32 26.08
C GLU A 44 31.83 21.04 26.70
N ASP A 45 32.81 21.26 25.83
CA ASP A 45 34.21 21.62 26.06
C ASP A 45 35.24 20.55 26.47
N ASP A 46 36.04 20.22 25.43
CA ASP A 46 37.48 20.47 25.36
C ASP A 46 38.46 19.75 26.29
N GLY A 47 39.53 19.26 25.65
CA GLY A 47 40.87 19.49 26.20
C GLY A 47 41.61 18.29 26.75
N PHE A 48 42.43 17.72 25.88
CA PHE A 48 43.74 17.11 26.12
C PHE A 48 44.38 17.17 27.53
N LEU A 49 44.87 15.99 27.96
CA LEU A 49 46.20 15.68 28.51
C LEU A 49 46.57 15.81 30.01
N PHE A 50 47.24 14.73 30.44
CA PHE A 50 48.38 14.59 31.36
C PHE A 50 48.20 14.59 32.91
N SER A 51 48.16 13.37 33.45
CA SER A 51 49.16 12.76 34.36
C SER A 51 49.22 13.01 35.88
N LYS A 52 49.69 11.92 36.54
CA LYS A 52 50.27 11.73 37.88
C LYS A 52 49.28 11.58 39.04
N ALA A 53 49.54 10.84 40.12
CA ALA A 53 50.36 9.67 40.49
C ALA A 53 50.23 9.57 42.03
N GLN A 54 50.59 8.41 42.59
CA GLN A 54 50.80 8.11 44.02
C GLN A 54 49.53 7.78 44.84
N GLU A 55 49.51 6.84 45.79
CA GLU A 55 50.45 5.78 46.22
C GLU A 55 49.71 4.84 47.19
N GLN A 56 49.91 3.52 46.98
CA GLN A 56 50.17 2.48 48.00
C GLN A 56 49.21 2.22 49.19
N THR A 57 48.83 0.95 49.35
CA THR A 57 49.28 0.12 50.49
C THR A 57 49.02 -1.37 50.23
N ASP A 58 50.04 -2.17 50.53
CA ASP A 58 50.15 -3.61 50.35
C ASP A 58 49.34 -4.42 51.37
N VAL A 59 48.70 -5.53 50.94
CA VAL A 59 48.60 -6.78 51.75
C VAL A 59 48.59 -8.02 50.83
N GLU A 60 49.67 -8.79 50.96
CA GLU A 60 49.85 -10.24 50.82
C GLU A 60 49.69 -10.97 49.47
N LYS A 61 50.78 -11.71 49.18
CA LYS A 61 51.09 -12.48 47.98
C LYS A 61 50.45 -13.87 48.04
N GLU A 62 49.53 -14.14 47.13
CA GLU A 62 49.33 -15.48 46.58
C GLU A 62 49.79 -15.52 45.11
N SER A 63 50.48 -16.59 44.74
CA SER A 63 51.20 -16.79 43.48
C SER A 63 50.37 -16.48 42.21
N PRO A 64 50.82 -15.59 41.30
CA PRO A 64 50.07 -15.23 40.09
C PRO A 64 50.10 -16.31 38.99
N ALA A 65 50.76 -17.45 39.20
CA ALA A 65 50.87 -18.49 38.17
C ALA A 65 49.65 -19.43 38.10
N ALA A 66 48.84 -19.54 39.16
CA ALA A 66 47.65 -20.39 39.17
C ALA A 66 46.40 -19.62 38.69
N ALA A 67 46.27 -18.33 39.03
CA ALA A 67 45.15 -17.48 38.60
C ALA A 67 45.18 -17.17 37.09
N VAL A 68 46.35 -17.14 36.45
CA VAL A 68 46.46 -16.93 34.99
C VAL A 68 46.05 -18.18 34.20
N LYS A 69 46.20 -19.39 34.75
CA LYS A 69 45.71 -20.63 34.11
C LYS A 69 44.20 -20.81 34.21
N GLU A 70 43.58 -20.34 35.30
CA GLU A 70 42.11 -20.32 35.45
C GLU A 70 41.48 -19.20 34.60
N ALA A 71 42.10 -18.01 34.56
CA ALA A 71 41.65 -16.88 33.74
C ALA A 71 41.82 -17.10 32.22
N MET A 72 42.85 -17.85 31.80
CA MET A 72 43.00 -18.26 30.39
C MET A 72 42.02 -19.35 29.95
N ARG A 73 41.39 -20.09 30.88
CA ARG A 73 40.36 -21.09 30.55
C ARG A 73 38.94 -20.51 30.43
N GLN A 74 38.71 -19.29 30.91
CA GLN A 74 37.41 -18.60 30.81
C GLN A 74 37.32 -17.61 29.65
N TRP A 75 38.40 -17.38 28.90
CA TRP A 75 38.32 -16.74 27.60
C TRP A 75 37.92 -17.76 26.55
N LYS A 76 36.65 -18.23 26.62
CA LYS A 76 35.97 -18.62 25.39
C LYS A 76 35.95 -17.37 24.54
N LEU A 77 36.85 -17.35 23.56
CA LEU A 77 36.94 -16.37 22.49
C LEU A 77 35.55 -15.87 22.15
N TYR A 78 35.27 -14.62 22.53
CA TYR A 78 34.18 -13.85 21.99
C TYR A 78 34.47 -13.76 20.50
N ASN A 79 33.87 -14.65 19.72
CA ASN A 79 34.15 -14.77 18.32
C ASN A 79 33.22 -13.77 17.61
N PRO A 80 33.72 -12.67 17.02
CA PRO A 80 32.88 -11.74 16.27
C PRO A 80 32.13 -12.43 15.10
N ILE A 81 32.54 -13.65 14.75
CA ILE A 81 31.83 -14.53 13.81
C ILE A 81 30.48 -14.99 14.37
N ASP A 82 30.32 -15.20 15.68
CA ASP A 82 29.06 -15.67 16.26
C ASP A 82 28.02 -14.54 16.36
N GLU A 83 28.42 -13.29 16.63
CA GLU A 83 27.54 -12.12 16.48
C GLU A 83 27.18 -11.86 15.01
N LEU A 84 28.13 -12.00 14.09
CA LEU A 84 27.85 -11.94 12.65
C LEU A 84 26.94 -13.08 12.19
N ARG A 85 27.02 -14.26 12.83
CA ARG A 85 26.18 -15.42 12.52
C ARG A 85 24.79 -15.28 13.11
N GLU A 86 24.63 -14.77 14.32
CA GLU A 86 23.32 -14.42 14.90
C GLU A 86 22.68 -13.25 14.16
N ALA A 87 23.45 -12.22 13.80
CA ALA A 87 23.01 -11.14 12.93
C ALA A 87 22.64 -11.67 11.54
N ALA A 88 23.44 -12.57 10.95
CA ALA A 88 23.14 -13.21 9.67
C ALA A 88 21.90 -14.11 9.76
N LEU A 89 21.69 -14.84 10.85
CA LEU A 89 20.48 -15.64 11.09
C LEU A 89 19.26 -14.73 11.31
N GLY A 90 19.42 -13.58 11.96
CA GLY A 90 18.42 -12.53 12.06
C GLY A 90 18.10 -11.90 10.70
N PHE A 91 19.12 -11.64 9.88
CA PHE A 91 18.98 -11.18 8.50
C PHE A 91 18.34 -12.23 7.61
N ASP A 92 18.65 -13.52 7.78
CA ASP A 92 18.14 -14.64 7.01
C ASP A 92 16.70 -14.98 7.43
N ALA A 93 16.34 -14.77 8.69
CA ALA A 93 14.96 -14.79 9.18
C ALA A 93 14.15 -13.58 8.67
N LEU A 94 14.75 -12.39 8.64
CA LEU A 94 14.17 -11.20 8.01
C LEU A 94 14.04 -11.37 6.49
N TRP A 95 14.99 -12.04 5.84
CA TRP A 95 14.97 -12.37 4.42
C TRP A 95 13.92 -13.43 4.11
N LYS A 96 13.80 -14.49 4.92
CA LYS A 96 12.75 -15.50 4.80
C LYS A 96 11.36 -14.91 5.06
N ARG A 97 11.21 -14.00 6.04
CA ARG A 97 9.97 -13.19 6.21
C ARG A 97 9.73 -12.26 5.01
N ARG A 98 10.78 -11.66 4.44
CA ARG A 98 10.70 -10.84 3.22
C ARG A 98 10.29 -11.69 2.00
N ASP A 99 10.77 -12.92 1.90
CA ASP A 99 10.53 -13.81 0.76
C ASP A 99 9.14 -14.46 0.84
N LEU A 100 8.69 -14.88 2.03
CA LEU A 100 7.29 -15.25 2.29
C LEU A 100 6.33 -14.09 1.98
N ARG A 101 6.71 -12.86 2.35
CA ARG A 101 5.98 -11.64 2.01
C ARG A 101 6.00 -11.38 0.50
N LEU A 102 7.11 -11.64 -0.19
CA LEU A 102 7.20 -11.51 -1.66
C LEU A 102 6.36 -12.57 -2.38
N GLU A 103 6.24 -13.77 -1.83
CA GLU A 103 5.40 -14.85 -2.34
C GLU A 103 3.91 -14.51 -2.24
N VAL A 104 3.47 -13.99 -1.09
CA VAL A 104 2.10 -13.45 -0.92
C VAL A 104 1.86 -12.24 -1.85
N LEU A 105 2.85 -11.37 -2.03
CA LEU A 105 2.79 -10.23 -2.96
C LEU A 105 2.76 -10.64 -4.44
N ARG A 106 3.37 -11.78 -4.81
CA ARG A 106 3.33 -12.34 -6.18
C ARG A 106 1.92 -12.80 -6.53
N ASN A 107 1.20 -13.40 -5.59
CA ASN A 107 -0.16 -13.91 -5.79
C ASN A 107 -1.21 -12.80 -5.86
N LEU A 108 -0.98 -11.66 -5.20
CA LEU A 108 -1.98 -10.58 -5.09
C LEU A 108 -1.79 -9.39 -6.05
N SER A 109 -0.62 -9.26 -6.72
CA SER A 109 -0.25 -8.02 -7.43
C SER A 109 -0.14 -8.13 -8.95
N ASN A 110 -0.48 -9.28 -9.54
CA ASN A 110 -0.51 -9.45 -10.98
C ASN A 110 -1.91 -9.08 -11.53
N PRO A 111 -2.08 -7.96 -12.27
CA PRO A 111 -3.38 -7.57 -12.84
C PRO A 111 -3.82 -8.44 -14.03
N TRP A 112 -3.10 -9.53 -14.29
CA TRP A 112 -3.39 -10.47 -15.35
C TRP A 112 -3.44 -11.87 -14.74
N PRO A 113 -4.48 -12.67 -15.04
CA PRO A 113 -4.56 -14.03 -14.53
C PRO A 113 -3.31 -14.81 -14.94
N GLU A 114 -2.96 -15.82 -14.13
CA GLU A 114 -2.00 -16.84 -14.55
C GLU A 114 -2.36 -17.32 -15.96
N LYS A 115 -1.34 -17.72 -16.73
CA LYS A 115 -1.57 -18.32 -18.05
C LYS A 115 -2.66 -19.39 -17.88
N PRO A 116 -3.78 -19.32 -18.61
CA PRO A 116 -4.78 -20.35 -18.49
C PRO A 116 -4.09 -21.70 -18.73
N PRO A 117 -4.34 -22.73 -17.91
CA PRO A 117 -3.94 -24.08 -18.28
C PRO A 117 -4.49 -24.33 -19.68
N HIS A 118 -3.70 -24.94 -20.55
CA HIS A 118 -4.06 -25.19 -21.94
C HIS A 118 -5.43 -25.89 -22.03
N VAL A 119 -6.50 -25.11 -22.16
CA VAL A 119 -7.83 -25.61 -22.47
C VAL A 119 -7.82 -25.86 -23.96
N HIS A 120 -7.81 -27.14 -24.35
CA HIS A 120 -8.12 -27.55 -25.70
C HIS A 120 -9.58 -27.17 -25.98
N HIS A 121 -9.78 -25.98 -26.57
CA HIS A 121 -11.05 -25.64 -27.17
C HIS A 121 -11.18 -26.36 -28.53
N PRO A 122 -12.30 -27.06 -28.80
CA PRO A 122 -12.58 -27.61 -30.12
C PRO A 122 -12.78 -26.47 -31.12
N SER A 123 -12.09 -26.58 -32.24
CA SER A 123 -12.03 -25.59 -33.32
C SER A 123 -13.41 -25.32 -33.95
N ARG A 124 -13.96 -24.11 -33.75
CA ARG A 124 -14.87 -23.50 -34.73
C ARG A 124 -14.03 -22.64 -35.68
N GLY A 125 -14.21 -22.87 -36.98
CA GLY A 125 -13.45 -22.21 -38.04
C GLY A 125 -13.55 -20.67 -38.00
N PRO A 126 -12.56 -19.96 -38.56
CA PRO A 126 -12.48 -18.51 -38.47
C PRO A 126 -13.60 -17.85 -39.30
N PRO A 127 -14.21 -16.75 -38.83
CA PRO A 127 -15.12 -15.94 -39.63
C PRO A 127 -14.36 -15.35 -40.83
N GLN A 128 -14.94 -15.47 -42.02
CA GLN A 128 -14.38 -14.90 -43.25
C GLN A 128 -14.43 -13.37 -43.20
N PRO A 129 -13.32 -12.67 -43.53
CA PRO A 129 -13.31 -11.22 -43.61
C PRO A 129 -14.12 -10.74 -44.83
N PRO A 130 -14.73 -9.54 -44.76
CA PRO A 130 -15.46 -8.97 -45.89
C PRO A 130 -14.53 -8.72 -47.08
N GLU A 131 -15.04 -8.99 -48.28
CA GLU A 131 -14.31 -8.80 -49.54
C GLU A 131 -13.88 -7.33 -49.70
N ALA A 132 -12.57 -7.13 -49.87
CA ALA A 132 -11.99 -5.80 -50.00
C ALA A 132 -12.30 -5.20 -51.38
N GLN A 133 -13.16 -4.18 -51.42
CA GLN A 133 -13.48 -3.37 -52.61
C GLN A 133 -12.37 -2.37 -53.01
N ALA A 134 -11.10 -2.72 -52.77
CA ALA A 134 -9.98 -1.86 -53.12
C ALA A 134 -9.42 -2.26 -54.51
N ALA A 135 -9.01 -1.26 -55.29
CA ALA A 135 -8.41 -1.46 -56.61
C ALA A 135 -7.24 -2.47 -56.53
N LEU A 136 -7.24 -3.43 -57.47
CA LEU A 136 -6.25 -4.50 -57.58
C LEU A 136 -4.84 -3.91 -57.68
N ILE A 137 -4.07 -4.02 -56.59
CA ILE A 137 -2.65 -3.68 -56.59
C ILE A 137 -1.95 -4.68 -57.51
N PRO A 138 -1.20 -4.24 -58.55
CA PRO A 138 -0.44 -5.14 -59.41
C PRO A 138 0.45 -6.08 -58.58
N HIS A 139 0.43 -7.37 -58.91
CA HIS A 139 1.08 -8.42 -58.11
C HIS A 139 2.58 -8.17 -57.86
N GLU A 140 3.27 -7.48 -58.77
CA GLU A 140 4.68 -7.10 -58.63
C GLU A 140 4.88 -6.04 -57.54
N VAL A 141 4.04 -4.99 -57.54
CA VAL A 141 4.03 -3.94 -56.51
C VAL A 141 3.65 -4.53 -55.15
N PHE A 142 2.69 -5.45 -55.12
CA PHE A 142 2.34 -6.18 -53.90
C PHE A 142 3.51 -7.04 -53.40
N ARG A 143 4.15 -7.83 -54.26
CA ARG A 143 5.30 -8.68 -53.89
C ARG A 143 6.52 -7.87 -53.45
N GLN A 144 6.74 -6.70 -54.04
CA GLN A 144 7.81 -5.79 -53.65
C GLN A 144 7.52 -5.14 -52.29
N ARG A 145 6.30 -4.62 -52.07
CA ARG A 145 5.85 -4.12 -50.75
C ARG A 145 5.85 -5.20 -49.68
N VAL A 146 5.50 -6.44 -50.04
CA VAL A 146 5.59 -7.59 -49.14
C VAL A 146 7.05 -7.92 -48.84
N LYS A 147 7.95 -7.98 -49.81
CA LYS A 147 9.39 -8.21 -49.57
C LYS A 147 10.01 -7.13 -48.68
N GLU A 148 9.71 -5.85 -48.93
CA GLU A 148 10.11 -4.72 -48.09
C GLU A 148 9.53 -4.83 -46.67
N ALA A 149 8.25 -5.22 -46.52
CA ALA A 149 7.67 -5.49 -45.20
C ALA A 149 8.23 -6.75 -44.52
N THR A 150 8.77 -7.71 -45.28
CA THR A 150 9.29 -8.99 -44.78
C THR A 150 10.71 -8.85 -44.23
N THR A 151 11.51 -7.86 -44.64
CA THR A 151 12.84 -7.59 -44.07
C THR A 151 12.78 -6.91 -42.71
N GLU A 152 11.73 -6.13 -42.44
CA GLU A 152 11.52 -5.41 -41.17
C GLU A 152 10.86 -6.26 -40.07
N LYS A 153 9.99 -7.19 -40.47
CA LYS A 153 9.25 -8.11 -39.58
C LYS A 153 10.15 -9.02 -38.70
N PRO A 154 11.24 -9.65 -39.19
CA PRO A 154 12.06 -10.54 -38.39
C PRO A 154 12.82 -9.78 -37.29
N VAL A 155 13.31 -8.58 -37.58
CA VAL A 155 13.99 -7.74 -36.57
C VAL A 155 13.02 -7.35 -35.46
N ARG A 156 11.81 -6.90 -35.83
CA ARG A 156 10.75 -6.56 -34.85
C ARG A 156 10.32 -7.79 -34.02
N GLN A 157 10.19 -8.96 -34.64
CA GLN A 157 9.87 -10.21 -33.95
C GLN A 157 10.99 -10.66 -33.01
N LEU A 158 12.25 -10.52 -33.42
CA LEU A 158 13.41 -10.83 -32.60
C LEU A 158 13.45 -9.93 -31.36
N LEU A 159 13.34 -8.60 -31.54
CA LEU A 159 13.30 -7.64 -30.43
C LEU A 159 12.14 -7.95 -29.47
N ARG A 160 10.94 -8.20 -30.01
CA ARG A 160 9.77 -8.60 -29.20
C ARG A 160 10.05 -9.89 -28.43
N GLY A 161 10.64 -10.89 -29.06
CA GLY A 161 11.01 -12.16 -28.42
C GLY A 161 12.00 -11.97 -27.27
N GLN A 162 13.03 -11.15 -27.46
CA GLN A 162 14.01 -10.83 -26.42
C GLN A 162 13.38 -10.07 -25.25
N LEU A 163 12.56 -9.05 -25.53
CA LEU A 163 11.83 -8.31 -24.50
C LEU A 163 10.89 -9.21 -23.71
N LEU A 164 10.20 -10.16 -24.39
CA LEU A 164 9.30 -11.10 -23.73
C LEU A 164 10.00 -12.09 -22.80
N ARG A 165 11.29 -12.35 -23.02
CA ARG A 165 12.12 -13.21 -22.16
C ARG A 165 12.83 -12.45 -21.05
N ALA A 166 12.95 -11.13 -21.17
CA ALA A 166 13.61 -10.32 -20.17
C ALA A 166 12.87 -10.39 -18.82
N GLN A 167 13.64 -10.69 -17.77
CA GLN A 167 13.24 -10.79 -16.37
C GLN A 167 13.95 -9.76 -15.50
N TRP A 168 15.06 -9.17 -15.97
CA TRP A 168 15.84 -8.18 -15.23
C TRP A 168 16.03 -6.87 -16.02
N PRO A 169 16.09 -5.70 -15.36
CA PRO A 169 16.31 -4.41 -16.05
C PRO A 169 17.57 -4.40 -16.93
N LYS A 170 18.64 -5.08 -16.50
CA LYS A 170 19.89 -5.20 -17.26
C LYS A 170 19.69 -5.85 -18.64
N GLU A 171 18.80 -6.82 -18.74
CA GLU A 171 18.48 -7.50 -20.01
C GLU A 171 17.70 -6.57 -20.93
N ILE A 172 16.74 -5.81 -20.38
CA ILE A 172 16.01 -4.78 -21.13
C ILE A 172 17.00 -3.72 -21.65
N TYR A 173 17.93 -3.25 -20.82
CA TYR A 173 18.96 -2.31 -21.26
C TYR A 173 19.82 -2.84 -22.40
N ARG A 174 20.17 -4.14 -22.39
CA ARG A 174 20.93 -4.76 -23.49
C ARG A 174 20.12 -4.72 -24.79
N VAL A 175 18.85 -5.14 -24.75
CA VAL A 175 17.98 -5.11 -25.94
C VAL A 175 17.83 -3.68 -26.46
N VAL A 176 17.57 -2.72 -25.57
CA VAL A 176 17.43 -1.30 -25.93
C VAL A 176 18.75 -0.76 -26.48
N ALA A 177 19.90 -1.04 -25.85
CA ALA A 177 21.19 -0.57 -26.31
C ALA A 177 21.54 -1.09 -27.71
N VAL A 178 21.35 -2.39 -27.96
CA VAL A 178 21.58 -3.01 -29.27
C VAL A 178 20.63 -2.43 -30.32
N ALA A 179 19.35 -2.26 -29.98
CA ALA A 179 18.39 -1.67 -30.90
C ALA A 179 18.73 -0.22 -31.27
N MET A 180 19.28 0.55 -30.33
CA MET A 180 19.63 1.95 -30.53
C MET A 180 20.95 2.15 -31.31
N MET A 181 21.71 1.09 -31.61
CA MET A 181 22.92 1.18 -32.45
C MET A 181 22.60 1.48 -33.92
N ASN A 182 21.40 1.16 -34.39
CA ASN A 182 20.96 1.40 -35.76
C ASN A 182 19.63 2.17 -35.76
N LYS A 183 19.51 3.21 -36.59
CA LYS A 183 18.32 4.08 -36.65
C LYS A 183 17.04 3.31 -36.97
N ASP A 184 17.08 2.32 -37.86
CA ASP A 184 15.89 1.57 -38.27
C ASP A 184 15.42 0.61 -37.16
N THR A 185 16.38 -0.07 -36.52
CA THR A 185 16.09 -0.93 -35.36
C THR A 185 15.56 -0.11 -34.17
N ALA A 186 16.07 1.10 -33.98
CA ALA A 186 15.60 2.03 -32.96
C ALA A 186 14.15 2.47 -33.22
N ARG A 187 13.80 2.75 -34.48
CA ARG A 187 12.41 3.02 -34.90
C ARG A 187 11.49 1.82 -34.66
N TYR A 188 11.93 0.58 -34.89
CA TYR A 188 11.11 -0.58 -34.53
C TYR A 188 10.92 -0.70 -33.03
N LEU A 189 11.97 -0.45 -32.23
CA LEU A 189 11.87 -0.48 -30.78
C LEU A 189 10.82 0.50 -30.24
N SER A 190 10.74 1.72 -30.78
CA SER A 190 9.75 2.70 -30.31
C SER A 190 8.30 2.23 -30.54
N THR A 191 8.05 1.45 -31.59
CA THR A 191 6.73 0.80 -31.82
C THR A 191 6.45 -0.38 -30.89
N LEU A 192 7.45 -0.93 -30.21
CA LEU A 192 7.35 -2.07 -29.29
C LEU A 192 7.15 -1.64 -27.82
N TYR A 193 6.44 -0.54 -27.60
CA TYR A 193 6.15 -0.02 -26.26
C TYR A 193 5.40 -1.02 -25.38
N GLU A 194 4.43 -1.77 -25.92
CA GLU A 194 3.70 -2.80 -25.16
C GLU A 194 4.62 -3.93 -24.65
N PRO A 195 5.44 -4.60 -25.49
CA PRO A 195 6.46 -5.55 -25.02
C PRO A 195 7.43 -4.97 -24.00
N LEU A 196 7.89 -3.71 -24.18
CA LEU A 196 8.74 -3.03 -23.22
C LEU A 196 8.05 -2.88 -21.86
N MET A 197 6.80 -2.41 -21.85
CA MET A 197 6.00 -2.27 -20.62
C MET A 197 5.79 -3.63 -19.94
N ARG A 198 5.47 -4.69 -20.69
CA ARG A 198 5.32 -6.05 -20.15
C ARG A 198 6.62 -6.56 -19.53
N ALA A 199 7.77 -6.30 -20.17
CA ALA A 199 9.08 -6.66 -19.64
C ALA A 199 9.38 -5.94 -18.33
N LEU A 200 9.14 -4.62 -18.27
CA LEU A 200 9.33 -3.83 -17.07
C LEU A 200 8.41 -4.27 -15.91
N TYR A 201 7.17 -4.67 -16.21
CA TYR A 201 6.28 -5.27 -15.20
C TYR A 201 6.80 -6.60 -14.68
N ARG A 202 7.29 -7.50 -15.55
CA ARG A 202 7.92 -8.77 -15.12
C ARG A 202 9.17 -8.55 -14.27
N CYS A 203 9.96 -7.51 -14.55
CA CYS A 203 11.12 -7.20 -13.72
C CYS A 203 10.78 -6.97 -12.25
N ARG A 204 9.53 -6.61 -11.92
CA ARG A 204 9.07 -6.46 -10.54
C ARG A 204 9.14 -7.74 -9.71
N ASP A 205 9.24 -8.90 -10.35
CA ASP A 205 9.39 -10.19 -9.65
C ASP A 205 10.79 -10.35 -9.04
N ASN A 206 11.74 -9.58 -9.55
CA ASN A 206 13.18 -9.66 -9.25
C ASN A 206 13.77 -8.37 -8.66
N VAL A 207 13.14 -7.21 -8.90
CA VAL A 207 13.65 -5.90 -8.43
C VAL A 207 12.58 -5.02 -7.77
N SER A 208 13.03 -3.99 -7.05
CA SER A 208 12.16 -2.99 -6.40
C SER A 208 11.49 -2.04 -7.42
N ASP A 209 10.37 -1.42 -7.04
CA ASP A 209 9.67 -0.47 -7.92
C ASP A 209 10.55 0.76 -8.30
N PRO A 210 11.42 1.31 -7.41
CA PRO A 210 12.39 2.34 -7.80
C PRO A 210 13.36 1.92 -8.92
N GLU A 211 13.83 0.67 -8.92
CA GLU A 211 14.72 0.17 -9.98
C GLU A 211 13.99 0.04 -11.33
N VAL A 212 12.72 -0.38 -11.31
CA VAL A 212 11.89 -0.38 -12.52
C VAL A 212 11.65 1.04 -13.02
N LEU A 213 11.38 2.00 -12.13
CA LEU A 213 11.26 3.41 -12.49
C LEU A 213 12.54 3.95 -13.12
N LYS A 214 13.71 3.63 -12.54
CA LYS A 214 15.01 4.01 -13.10
C LYS A 214 15.20 3.44 -14.50
N ALA A 215 14.80 2.19 -14.73
CA ALA A 215 14.86 1.58 -16.05
C ALA A 215 13.97 2.30 -17.06
N LEU A 216 12.73 2.60 -16.67
CA LEU A 216 11.79 3.33 -17.50
C LEU A 216 12.28 4.75 -17.80
N ASN A 217 12.85 5.45 -16.82
CA ASN A 217 13.50 6.76 -17.00
C ASN A 217 14.60 6.71 -18.07
N ILE A 218 15.47 5.70 -18.01
CA ILE A 218 16.58 5.54 -18.96
C ILE A 218 16.04 5.27 -20.36
N ILE A 219 15.07 4.38 -20.50
CA ILE A 219 14.47 4.04 -21.80
C ILE A 219 13.81 5.27 -22.42
N ILE A 220 12.96 5.98 -21.67
CA ILE A 220 12.28 7.20 -22.14
C ILE A 220 13.30 8.27 -22.54
N THR A 221 14.34 8.48 -21.73
CA THR A 221 15.38 9.48 -22.02
C THR A 221 16.15 9.12 -23.29
N ARG A 222 16.50 7.85 -23.49
CA ARG A 222 17.18 7.38 -24.71
C ARG A 222 16.32 7.55 -25.96
N LEU A 223 15.03 7.21 -25.88
CA LEU A 223 14.11 7.43 -27.00
C LEU A 223 14.02 8.91 -27.37
N LYS A 224 13.87 9.79 -26.38
CA LYS A 224 13.87 11.25 -26.60
C LYS A 224 15.19 11.76 -27.20
N TYR A 225 16.33 11.29 -26.69
CA TYR A 225 17.65 11.69 -27.20
C TYR A 225 17.87 11.25 -28.67
N ALA A 226 17.27 10.13 -29.06
CA ALA A 226 17.30 9.64 -30.43
C ALA A 226 16.20 10.25 -31.33
N ASP A 227 15.49 11.28 -30.86
CA ASP A 227 14.35 11.91 -31.55
C ASP A 227 13.24 10.91 -31.95
N LEU A 228 13.01 9.91 -31.08
CA LEU A 228 11.96 8.91 -31.26
C LEU A 228 10.74 9.24 -30.41
N LYS A 229 9.56 9.03 -30.99
CA LYS A 229 8.27 9.18 -30.31
C LYS A 229 8.20 8.25 -29.09
N VAL A 230 7.88 8.83 -27.94
CA VAL A 230 7.54 8.09 -26.72
C VAL A 230 6.02 7.96 -26.64
N GLU A 231 5.53 6.73 -26.69
CA GLU A 231 4.09 6.49 -26.67
C GLU A 231 3.49 6.85 -25.28
N PRO A 232 2.30 7.51 -25.23
CA PRO A 232 1.68 7.95 -23.99
C PRO A 232 1.54 6.88 -22.89
N PRO A 233 1.21 5.60 -23.21
CA PRO A 233 1.16 4.54 -22.21
C PRO A 233 2.46 4.35 -21.41
N MET A 234 3.63 4.61 -22.02
CA MET A 234 4.90 4.55 -21.30
C MET A 234 5.04 5.69 -20.29
N LEU A 235 4.58 6.90 -20.62
CA LEU A 235 4.57 8.05 -19.71
C LEU A 235 3.62 7.79 -18.53
N PHE A 236 2.41 7.27 -18.80
CA PHE A 236 1.47 6.89 -17.75
C PHE A 236 2.00 5.76 -16.86
N MET A 237 2.70 4.77 -17.43
CA MET A 237 3.39 3.75 -16.63
C MET A 237 4.44 4.40 -15.73
N ALA A 238 5.24 5.33 -16.27
CA ALA A 238 6.28 6.02 -15.51
C ALA A 238 5.71 6.84 -14.36
N LEU A 239 4.60 7.53 -14.60
CA LEU A 239 3.85 8.24 -13.57
C LEU A 239 3.33 7.28 -12.47
N LYS A 240 2.77 6.12 -12.85
CA LYS A 240 2.31 5.11 -11.87
C LYS A 240 3.47 4.54 -11.05
N PHE A 241 4.65 4.31 -11.64
CA PHE A 241 5.82 3.86 -10.89
C PHE A 241 6.44 4.96 -10.04
N ALA A 242 6.41 6.22 -10.48
CA ALA A 242 6.78 7.36 -9.65
C ALA A 242 5.89 7.45 -8.40
N ALA A 243 4.57 7.24 -8.56
CA ALA A 243 3.62 7.15 -7.46
C ALA A 243 3.93 5.98 -6.51
N ARG A 244 4.18 4.78 -7.04
CA ARG A 244 4.51 3.58 -6.23
C ARG A 244 5.84 3.68 -5.50
N SER A 245 6.85 4.24 -6.14
CA SER A 245 8.22 4.37 -5.62
C SER A 245 8.42 5.58 -4.71
N ARG A 246 7.39 6.41 -4.54
CA ARG A 246 7.41 7.60 -3.68
C ARG A 246 8.41 8.67 -4.13
N SER A 247 8.63 8.76 -5.44
CA SER A 247 9.61 9.69 -6.00
C SER A 247 8.94 11.02 -6.35
N LEU A 248 9.03 11.99 -5.44
CA LEU A 248 8.60 13.37 -5.69
C LEU A 248 9.24 13.96 -6.98
N PRO A 249 10.57 13.83 -7.21
CA PRO A 249 11.18 14.35 -8.44
C PRO A 249 10.64 13.69 -9.71
N ALA A 250 10.37 12.38 -9.68
CA ALA A 250 9.83 11.68 -10.84
C ALA A 250 8.35 12.03 -11.07
N MET A 251 7.53 12.16 -10.03
CA MET A 251 6.15 12.63 -10.15
C MET A 251 6.11 14.01 -10.82
N LYS A 252 6.92 14.94 -10.29
CA LYS A 252 7.08 16.29 -10.84
C LYS A 252 7.50 16.26 -12.32
N LYS A 253 8.54 15.49 -12.65
CA LYS A 253 9.03 15.32 -14.03
C LYS A 253 7.95 14.80 -14.97
N TYR A 254 7.24 13.74 -14.59
CA TYR A 254 6.28 13.10 -15.49
C TYR A 254 4.97 13.88 -15.64
N LEU A 255 4.47 14.49 -14.57
CA LEU A 255 3.32 15.38 -14.68
C LEU A 255 3.63 16.59 -15.57
N LYS A 256 4.83 17.18 -15.43
CA LYS A 256 5.30 18.24 -16.33
C LYS A 256 5.37 17.78 -17.78
N VAL A 257 6.03 16.65 -18.05
CA VAL A 257 6.11 16.10 -19.42
C VAL A 257 4.72 15.83 -20.02
N ILE A 258 3.79 15.31 -19.23
CA ILE A 258 2.41 15.06 -19.65
C ILE A 258 1.69 16.39 -19.98
N ARG A 259 1.86 17.43 -19.15
CA ARG A 259 1.33 18.78 -19.42
C ARG A 259 1.93 19.38 -20.69
N ASP A 260 3.25 19.39 -20.81
CA ASP A 260 4.00 19.99 -21.93
C ASP A 260 3.67 19.33 -23.28
N THR A 261 3.32 18.05 -23.26
CA THR A 261 2.91 17.30 -24.46
C THR A 261 1.42 17.44 -24.79
N GLY A 262 0.65 18.18 -23.97
CA GLY A 262 -0.81 18.28 -24.11
C GLY A 262 -1.54 16.96 -23.86
N LEU A 263 -0.87 15.98 -23.24
CA LEU A 263 -1.47 14.70 -22.90
C LEU A 263 -2.36 14.89 -21.66
N GLY A 264 -3.67 14.80 -21.84
CA GLY A 264 -4.59 14.71 -20.70
C GLY A 264 -4.37 13.45 -19.88
N ILE A 265 -4.87 13.42 -18.63
CA ILE A 265 -4.92 12.22 -17.80
C ILE A 265 -6.37 11.77 -17.73
N THR A 266 -6.67 10.55 -18.19
CA THR A 266 -8.01 9.94 -18.09
C THR A 266 -8.36 9.54 -16.66
N SER A 267 -9.66 9.40 -16.34
CA SER A 267 -10.15 9.00 -15.01
C SER A 267 -9.52 7.70 -14.51
N ASN A 268 -9.40 6.71 -15.40
CA ASN A 268 -8.76 5.43 -15.11
C ASN A 268 -7.28 5.59 -14.75
N VAL A 269 -6.52 6.41 -15.49
CA VAL A 269 -5.12 6.66 -15.17
C VAL A 269 -5.02 7.42 -13.85
N PHE A 270 -5.84 8.46 -13.65
CA PHE A 270 -5.90 9.28 -12.45
C PHE A 270 -6.15 8.44 -11.19
N ARG A 271 -7.25 7.67 -11.15
CA ARG A 271 -7.55 6.74 -10.05
C ARG A 271 -6.44 5.71 -9.86
N SER A 272 -5.88 5.18 -10.95
CA SER A 272 -4.82 4.19 -10.84
C SER A 272 -3.52 4.75 -10.27
N VAL A 273 -3.24 6.05 -10.42
CA VAL A 273 -2.11 6.76 -9.80
C VAL A 273 -2.41 7.00 -8.33
N ILE A 274 -3.60 7.52 -8.01
CA ILE A 274 -4.04 7.75 -6.62
C ILE A 274 -4.00 6.46 -5.79
N ALA A 275 -4.45 5.35 -6.36
CA ALA A 275 -4.42 4.04 -5.71
C ALA A 275 -2.99 3.55 -5.38
N LYS A 276 -1.94 4.22 -5.85
CA LYS A 276 -0.53 3.93 -5.52
C LYS A 276 0.05 4.83 -4.45
N PHE A 277 -0.68 5.84 -3.98
CA PHE A 277 -0.28 6.63 -2.83
C PHE A 277 -0.52 5.85 -1.54
N SER A 278 0.57 5.34 -0.95
CA SER A 278 0.59 4.69 0.36
C SER A 278 0.65 5.73 1.50
N ILE A 279 -0.51 6.19 1.97
CA ILE A 279 -0.62 7.24 3.02
C ILE A 279 -1.30 6.70 4.29
N GLY A 280 -2.09 5.63 4.17
CA GLY A 280 -2.77 4.96 5.28
C GLY A 280 -1.93 3.84 5.89
N HIS A 281 -2.54 3.06 6.78
CA HIS A 281 -1.95 1.83 7.31
C HIS A 281 -2.10 0.67 6.30
N ARG A 282 -1.12 -0.25 6.28
CA ARG A 282 -1.12 -1.56 5.61
C ARG A 282 -1.46 -1.61 4.11
N GLY A 283 -1.25 -0.55 3.33
CA GLY A 283 -1.44 -0.64 1.87
C GLY A 283 -0.42 -1.59 1.21
N LEU A 284 -0.79 -2.37 0.17
CA LEU A 284 0.17 -3.20 -0.61
C LEU A 284 1.42 -2.42 -1.08
N GLY A 285 1.25 -1.14 -1.43
CA GLY A 285 2.35 -0.23 -1.78
C GLY A 285 3.19 0.22 -0.58
N GLU A 286 2.58 0.36 0.60
CA GLU A 286 3.28 0.64 1.86
C GLU A 286 4.13 -0.54 2.30
N ILE A 287 3.57 -1.74 2.18
CA ILE A 287 4.21 -2.99 2.54
C ILE A 287 5.47 -3.20 1.69
N ARG A 288 5.44 -2.87 0.39
CA ARG A 288 6.59 -3.04 -0.51
C ARG A 288 7.58 -1.88 -0.47
N ASN A 289 7.09 -0.64 -0.41
CA ASN A 289 7.91 0.54 -0.66
C ASN A 289 7.89 1.57 0.47
N GLY A 290 7.08 1.43 1.52
CA GLY A 290 6.91 2.40 2.62
C GLY A 290 5.82 3.45 2.38
N ARG A 291 5.67 4.40 3.32
CA ARG A 291 4.65 5.48 3.27
C ARG A 291 5.16 6.71 2.53
N TRP A 292 4.27 7.39 1.80
CA TRP A 292 4.51 8.76 1.35
C TRP A 292 4.62 9.70 2.55
N ARG A 293 5.57 10.64 2.50
CA ARG A 293 5.54 11.78 3.40
C ARG A 293 4.33 12.65 3.02
N ARG A 294 3.55 13.08 4.02
CA ARG A 294 2.34 13.88 3.78
C ARG A 294 2.65 15.16 3.01
N GLN A 295 3.75 15.85 3.37
CA GLN A 295 4.19 17.08 2.70
C GLN A 295 4.52 16.86 1.21
N ASP A 296 5.33 15.85 0.89
CA ASP A 296 5.71 15.53 -0.49
C ASP A 296 4.48 15.20 -1.34
N LEU A 297 3.57 14.41 -0.79
CA LEU A 297 2.36 14.06 -1.51
C LEU A 297 1.41 15.25 -1.64
N PHE A 298 1.29 16.09 -0.61
CA PHE A 298 0.51 17.31 -0.70
C PHE A 298 0.99 18.17 -1.87
N GLN A 299 2.31 18.33 -2.07
CA GLN A 299 2.83 19.04 -3.24
C GLN A 299 2.42 18.38 -4.57
N VAL A 300 2.51 17.05 -4.67
CA VAL A 300 2.09 16.32 -5.86
C VAL A 300 0.60 16.54 -6.16
N LEU A 301 -0.22 16.63 -5.12
CA LEU A 301 -1.66 16.82 -5.23
C LEU A 301 -2.00 18.25 -5.59
N THR A 302 -1.57 19.24 -4.80
CA THR A 302 -2.08 20.61 -4.78
C THR A 302 -1.14 21.66 -5.40
N GLY A 303 0.11 21.30 -5.70
CA GLY A 303 1.05 22.23 -6.34
C GLY A 303 2.49 22.04 -5.90
N PHE A 304 3.42 22.10 -6.85
CA PHE A 304 4.85 22.17 -6.55
C PHE A 304 5.26 23.61 -6.25
N GLU A 305 6.20 23.81 -5.34
CA GLU A 305 6.65 25.14 -4.93
C GLU A 305 7.14 26.01 -6.09
N ASP A 306 7.88 25.41 -7.03
CA ASP A 306 8.39 26.08 -8.23
C ASP A 306 7.38 26.18 -9.38
N ALA A 307 6.16 25.70 -9.17
CA ALA A 307 5.06 25.81 -10.13
C ALA A 307 3.94 26.73 -9.64
N LYS A 308 4.06 27.32 -8.44
CA LYS A 308 3.03 28.16 -7.82
C LYS A 308 2.72 29.42 -8.63
N ASP A 309 3.77 30.02 -9.20
CA ASP A 309 3.66 31.28 -9.95
C ASP A 309 3.21 31.07 -11.40
N LEU A 310 3.10 29.81 -11.85
CA LEU A 310 2.63 29.50 -13.20
C LEU A 310 1.11 29.71 -13.30
N PRO A 311 0.62 30.18 -14.46
CA PRO A 311 -0.81 30.17 -14.78
C PRO A 311 -1.46 28.80 -14.54
N LYS A 312 -2.71 28.77 -14.08
CA LYS A 312 -3.41 27.52 -13.67
C LYS A 312 -3.39 26.43 -14.74
N ASP A 313 -3.48 26.81 -16.01
CA ASP A 313 -3.44 25.95 -17.19
C ASP A 313 -2.04 25.35 -17.46
N GLN A 314 -0.99 25.99 -16.96
CA GLN A 314 0.41 25.56 -17.07
C GLN A 314 0.91 24.83 -15.82
N GLN A 315 0.14 24.85 -14.73
CA GLN A 315 0.48 24.10 -13.53
C GLN A 315 0.42 22.59 -13.79
N TYR A 316 1.37 21.87 -13.21
CA TYR A 316 1.61 20.45 -13.52
C TYR A 316 1.54 19.55 -12.27
N HIS A 317 0.64 19.84 -11.34
CA HIS A 317 0.28 19.00 -10.20
C HIS A 317 -0.96 18.15 -10.52
N LEU A 318 -1.25 17.11 -9.73
CA LEU A 318 -2.35 16.19 -10.03
C LEU A 318 -3.71 16.91 -10.06
N GLY A 319 -3.93 17.89 -9.16
CA GLY A 319 -5.12 18.73 -9.12
C GLY A 319 -5.36 19.55 -10.39
N ALA A 320 -4.32 19.91 -11.15
CA ALA A 320 -4.49 20.59 -12.44
C ALA A 320 -5.01 19.68 -13.56
N PHE A 321 -5.04 18.37 -13.36
CA PHE A 321 -5.62 17.40 -14.30
C PHE A 321 -7.02 16.92 -13.85
N LEU A 322 -7.55 17.48 -12.77
CA LEU A 322 -8.86 17.13 -12.22
C LEU A 322 -9.98 17.68 -13.11
N VAL A 323 -10.82 16.77 -13.61
CA VAL A 323 -12.11 17.10 -14.21
C VAL A 323 -13.17 16.93 -13.11
N ARG A 324 -13.74 18.04 -12.62
CA ARG A 324 -14.61 18.03 -11.42
C ARG A 324 -16.00 17.45 -11.70
N GLU A 325 -16.42 17.55 -12.94
CA GLU A 325 -17.70 17.06 -13.44
C GLU A 325 -17.73 15.53 -13.52
N ASP A 326 -16.56 14.89 -13.60
CA ASP A 326 -16.45 13.42 -13.60
C ASP A 326 -16.24 12.90 -12.17
N TRP A 327 -17.28 12.26 -11.65
CA TRP A 327 -17.32 11.62 -10.34
C TRP A 327 -16.10 10.71 -10.07
N GLN A 328 -15.58 10.01 -11.09
CA GLN A 328 -14.46 9.08 -10.91
C GLN A 328 -13.18 9.80 -10.50
N TYR A 329 -12.95 11.02 -11.02
CA TYR A 329 -11.85 11.85 -10.58
C TYR A 329 -12.11 12.43 -9.20
N LEU A 330 -13.27 13.06 -8.99
CA LEU A 330 -13.63 13.73 -7.75
C LEU A 330 -13.55 12.78 -6.55
N HIS A 331 -14.12 11.58 -6.70
CA HIS A 331 -14.06 10.53 -5.68
C HIS A 331 -12.62 10.20 -5.29
N GLY A 332 -11.75 9.88 -6.26
CA GLY A 332 -10.36 9.54 -5.98
C GLY A 332 -9.59 10.71 -5.35
N TRP A 333 -9.82 11.91 -5.87
CA TRP A 333 -9.20 13.16 -5.43
C TRP A 333 -9.51 13.49 -3.97
N VAL A 334 -10.79 13.50 -3.59
CA VAL A 334 -11.20 13.82 -2.21
C VAL A 334 -10.70 12.75 -1.23
N ALA A 335 -10.73 11.47 -1.62
CA ALA A 335 -10.17 10.39 -0.78
C ALA A 335 -8.68 10.58 -0.46
N VAL A 336 -7.87 10.97 -1.45
CA VAL A 336 -6.44 11.16 -1.20
C VAL A 336 -6.17 12.40 -0.35
N LEU A 337 -6.92 13.49 -0.55
CA LEU A 337 -6.82 14.69 0.29
C LEU A 337 -7.15 14.39 1.75
N ALA A 338 -8.23 13.64 2.00
CA ALA A 338 -8.62 13.22 3.35
C ALA A 338 -7.51 12.39 4.02
N ARG A 339 -6.91 11.43 3.31
CA ARG A 339 -5.77 10.65 3.83
C ARG A 339 -4.54 11.50 4.11
N CYS A 340 -4.34 12.59 3.34
CA CYS A 340 -3.30 13.58 3.60
C CYS A 340 -3.59 14.52 4.77
N LYS A 341 -4.77 14.41 5.41
CA LYS A 341 -5.23 15.32 6.47
C LYS A 341 -5.37 16.78 5.98
N ALA A 342 -5.72 16.96 4.71
CA ALA A 342 -5.93 18.27 4.09
C ALA A 342 -7.40 18.72 4.23
N SER A 343 -7.89 18.87 5.46
CA SER A 343 -9.30 19.16 5.74
C SER A 343 -9.80 20.44 5.06
N ASP A 344 -9.01 21.52 5.05
CA ASP A 344 -9.39 22.77 4.38
C ASP A 344 -9.64 22.59 2.88
N THR A 345 -8.82 21.77 2.20
CA THR A 345 -9.01 21.47 0.78
C THR A 345 -10.23 20.58 0.55
N VAL A 346 -10.48 19.61 1.43
CA VAL A 346 -11.71 18.79 1.39
C VAL A 346 -12.94 19.67 1.58
N TRP A 347 -12.89 20.63 2.50
CA TRP A 347 -13.96 21.58 2.75
C TRP A 347 -14.23 22.47 1.53
N GLN A 348 -13.18 22.97 0.87
CA GLN A 348 -13.33 23.73 -0.38
C GLN A 348 -14.03 22.90 -1.47
N GLU A 349 -13.64 21.63 -1.65
CA GLU A 349 -14.31 20.74 -2.62
C GLU A 349 -15.75 20.43 -2.20
N TRP A 350 -16.08 20.37 -0.91
CA TRP A 350 -17.46 20.29 -0.41
C TRP A 350 -18.27 21.53 -0.83
N LEU A 351 -17.73 22.74 -0.65
CA LEU A 351 -18.41 23.97 -1.08
C LEU A 351 -18.68 23.98 -2.59
N LEU A 352 -17.74 23.50 -3.40
CA LEU A 352 -17.93 23.34 -4.85
C LEU A 352 -18.97 22.28 -5.19
N TRP A 353 -18.97 21.15 -4.48
CA TRP A 353 -19.97 20.10 -4.64
C TRP A 353 -21.38 20.62 -4.34
N LYS A 354 -21.54 21.48 -3.33
CA LYS A 354 -22.84 22.09 -3.01
C LYS A 354 -23.47 22.82 -4.20
N GLU A 355 -22.63 23.43 -5.03
CA GLU A 355 -23.04 24.20 -6.19
C GLU A 355 -23.17 23.38 -7.49
N SER A 356 -22.74 22.11 -7.47
CA SER A 356 -22.69 21.25 -8.66
C SER A 356 -24.08 20.81 -9.16
N ASP A 357 -24.19 20.62 -10.48
CA ASP A 357 -25.42 20.14 -11.12
C ASP A 357 -25.81 18.74 -10.64
N SER A 358 -24.83 17.85 -10.41
CA SER A 358 -25.07 16.50 -9.89
C SER A 358 -25.72 16.49 -8.51
N ARG A 359 -25.53 17.56 -7.71
CA ARG A 359 -26.18 17.71 -6.41
C ARG A 359 -27.51 18.47 -6.51
N LYS A 360 -27.58 19.54 -7.30
CA LYS A 360 -28.79 20.38 -7.50
C LYS A 360 -29.88 19.67 -8.29
N SER A 361 -29.51 18.88 -9.29
CA SER A 361 -30.39 18.08 -10.15
C SER A 361 -30.02 16.60 -10.05
N PRO A 362 -30.35 15.93 -8.92
CA PRO A 362 -29.89 14.58 -8.65
C PRO A 362 -30.43 13.57 -9.66
N ARG A 363 -29.54 12.73 -10.20
CA ARG A 363 -29.90 11.61 -11.07
C ARG A 363 -29.88 10.29 -10.31
N GLN A 364 -30.68 9.34 -10.76
CA GLN A 364 -30.62 7.98 -10.24
C GLN A 364 -29.34 7.29 -10.71
N LEU A 365 -28.81 6.40 -9.88
CA LEU A 365 -27.61 5.62 -10.17
C LEU A 365 -27.99 4.21 -10.61
N GLU A 366 -27.27 3.68 -11.59
CA GLU A 366 -27.40 2.29 -12.05
C GLU A 366 -26.65 1.35 -11.10
N LEU A 367 -27.34 0.83 -10.07
CA LEU A 367 -26.78 -0.21 -9.22
C LEU A 367 -27.04 -1.60 -9.84
N ARG A 368 -25.98 -2.42 -9.95
CA ARG A 368 -26.03 -3.78 -10.52
C ARG A 368 -26.82 -4.79 -9.67
N SER A 369 -27.13 -4.42 -8.43
CA SER A 369 -27.90 -5.20 -7.47
C SER A 369 -29.14 -4.39 -7.16
N GLY A 370 -30.35 -4.95 -7.29
CA GLY A 370 -31.66 -4.28 -7.13
C GLY A 370 -31.98 -3.77 -5.72
N GLY A 371 -31.02 -3.09 -5.09
CA GLY A 371 -31.13 -2.40 -3.82
C GLY A 371 -31.54 -0.93 -3.99
N VAL A 372 -31.81 -0.32 -2.83
CA VAL A 372 -32.27 1.05 -2.58
C VAL A 372 -31.93 2.05 -3.70
N LEU A 373 -32.96 2.76 -4.17
CA LEU A 373 -32.82 3.89 -5.10
C LEU A 373 -31.84 4.91 -4.51
N MET A 374 -30.63 4.97 -5.07
CA MET A 374 -29.59 5.93 -4.70
C MET A 374 -29.46 7.00 -5.77
N THR A 375 -29.24 8.23 -5.33
CA THR A 375 -29.04 9.38 -6.21
C THR A 375 -27.59 9.86 -6.19
N SER A 376 -27.20 10.60 -7.23
CA SER A 376 -25.91 11.30 -7.29
C SER A 376 -25.69 12.21 -6.07
N LYS A 377 -26.72 12.94 -5.63
CA LYS A 377 -26.70 13.75 -4.40
C LYS A 377 -26.39 12.91 -3.18
N ALA A 378 -27.20 11.88 -2.91
CA ALA A 378 -27.03 11.04 -1.71
C ALA A 378 -25.63 10.43 -1.67
N ARG A 379 -25.18 9.83 -2.78
CA ARG A 379 -23.82 9.26 -2.89
C ARG A 379 -22.73 10.28 -2.56
N GLY A 380 -22.82 11.48 -3.14
CA GLY A 380 -21.83 12.53 -2.92
C GLY A 380 -21.83 13.05 -1.48
N ASP A 381 -23.01 13.34 -0.94
CA ASP A 381 -23.17 13.87 0.42
C ASP A 381 -22.64 12.86 1.47
N TYR A 382 -22.97 11.56 1.36
CA TYR A 382 -22.38 10.51 2.22
C TYR A 382 -20.86 10.46 2.11
N TRP A 383 -20.35 10.52 0.88
CA TRP A 383 -18.92 10.44 0.61
C TRP A 383 -18.15 11.61 1.23
N PHE A 384 -18.66 12.84 1.13
CA PHE A 384 -18.00 14.01 1.71
C PHE A 384 -17.99 13.95 3.24
N VAL A 385 -19.07 13.53 3.89
CA VAL A 385 -19.11 13.31 5.35
C VAL A 385 -18.06 12.28 5.78
N GLU A 386 -17.99 11.14 5.08
CA GLU A 386 -17.01 10.08 5.34
C GLU A 386 -15.57 10.60 5.17
N GLN A 387 -15.28 11.30 4.07
CA GLN A 387 -13.93 11.80 3.80
C GLN A 387 -13.52 12.95 4.74
N MET A 388 -14.45 13.82 5.14
CA MET A 388 -14.16 14.87 6.13
C MET A 388 -13.82 14.25 7.49
N THR A 389 -14.58 13.23 7.92
CA THR A 389 -14.29 12.44 9.12
C THR A 389 -12.89 11.83 9.05
N TYR A 390 -12.51 11.25 7.90
CA TYR A 390 -11.17 10.69 7.71
C TYR A 390 -10.05 11.73 7.64
N SER A 391 -10.36 12.96 7.24
CA SER A 391 -9.40 14.07 7.29
C SER A 391 -9.06 14.51 8.73
N GLY A 392 -9.89 14.13 9.72
CA GLY A 392 -9.68 14.40 11.14
C GLY A 392 -10.30 15.70 11.65
N ASP A 393 -10.96 16.48 10.77
CA ASP A 393 -11.71 17.67 11.14
C ASP A 393 -13.17 17.30 11.44
N ILE A 394 -13.37 16.82 12.68
CA ILE A 394 -14.63 16.22 13.11
C ILE A 394 -15.73 17.27 13.27
N GLU A 395 -15.39 18.50 13.65
CA GLU A 395 -16.34 19.61 13.73
C GLU A 395 -16.99 19.89 12.37
N ARG A 396 -16.18 20.04 11.30
CA ARG A 396 -16.71 20.21 9.95
C ARG A 396 -17.45 18.97 9.45
N ALA A 397 -17.07 17.77 9.87
CA ALA A 397 -17.80 16.55 9.53
C ALA A 397 -19.22 16.53 10.12
N TRP A 398 -19.38 16.92 11.38
CA TRP A 398 -20.70 17.13 12.01
C TRP A 398 -21.49 18.24 11.33
N GLN A 399 -20.83 19.33 10.94
CA GLN A 399 -21.48 20.39 10.18
C GLN A 399 -22.01 19.88 8.82
N MET A 400 -21.22 19.11 8.07
CA MET A 400 -21.67 18.50 6.80
C MET A 400 -22.86 17.56 7.01
N LEU A 401 -22.84 16.75 8.07
CA LEU A 401 -23.95 15.84 8.37
C LEU A 401 -25.27 16.60 8.56
N LYS A 402 -25.24 17.72 9.31
CA LYS A 402 -26.40 18.60 9.48
C LYS A 402 -26.85 19.27 8.19
N GLU A 403 -25.92 19.62 7.30
CA GLU A 403 -26.25 20.24 6.00
C GLU A 403 -26.79 19.25 4.95
N THR A 404 -26.71 17.93 5.18
CA THR A 404 -26.99 16.90 4.16
C THR A 404 -28.31 16.16 4.33
N ASP A 405 -29.07 16.43 5.40
CA ASP A 405 -30.28 15.69 5.80
C ASP A 405 -30.07 14.16 5.87
N ILE A 406 -28.81 13.71 5.96
CA ILE A 406 -28.46 12.31 6.09
C ILE A 406 -28.71 11.90 7.54
N SER A 407 -29.47 10.80 7.74
CA SER A 407 -29.65 10.24 9.06
C SER A 407 -28.33 9.69 9.61
N PHE A 408 -28.01 10.00 10.86
CA PHE A 408 -26.83 9.43 11.52
C PHE A 408 -26.84 7.88 11.49
N ARG A 409 -28.03 7.27 11.60
CA ARG A 409 -28.22 5.81 11.59
C ARG A 409 -27.73 5.13 10.32
N THR A 410 -27.77 5.81 9.17
CA THR A 410 -27.38 5.21 7.88
C THR A 410 -25.88 5.32 7.59
N LEU A 411 -25.13 6.06 8.42
CA LEU A 411 -23.68 6.13 8.32
C LEU A 411 -23.03 4.77 8.62
N LYS A 412 -21.85 4.54 8.03
CA LYS A 412 -21.02 3.37 8.35
C LYS A 412 -20.61 3.43 9.82
N ASN A 413 -20.53 2.28 10.49
CA ASN A 413 -20.15 2.20 11.90
C ASN A 413 -18.80 2.88 12.18
N GLN A 414 -17.83 2.74 11.28
CA GLN A 414 -16.52 3.41 11.42
C GLN A 414 -16.60 4.94 11.41
N VAL A 415 -17.52 5.50 10.61
CA VAL A 415 -17.73 6.95 10.54
C VAL A 415 -18.46 7.40 11.81
N LYS A 416 -19.48 6.65 12.24
CA LYS A 416 -20.18 6.89 13.51
C LYS A 416 -19.21 6.91 14.67
N ASP A 417 -18.38 5.88 14.81
CA ASP A 417 -17.46 5.75 15.94
C ASP A 417 -16.50 6.95 16.04
N LYS A 418 -15.96 7.40 14.90
CA LYS A 418 -15.09 8.59 14.83
C LYS A 418 -15.80 9.90 15.12
N LEU A 419 -17.05 10.05 14.68
CA LEU A 419 -17.86 11.23 15.01
C LEU A 419 -18.17 11.28 16.51
N LEU A 420 -18.45 10.10 17.11
CA LEU A 420 -18.75 9.95 18.54
C LEU A 420 -17.54 10.11 19.45
N GLU A 421 -16.31 10.00 18.94
CA GLU A 421 -15.08 10.35 19.70
C GLU A 421 -15.05 11.82 20.11
N HIS A 422 -15.64 12.71 19.31
CA HIS A 422 -15.70 14.15 19.55
C HIS A 422 -17.13 14.66 19.53
N ILE A 423 -17.91 14.16 20.49
CA ILE A 423 -19.33 14.42 20.59
C ILE A 423 -19.65 15.88 20.94
N GLU A 424 -18.68 16.62 21.49
CA GLU A 424 -18.79 18.05 21.78
C GLU A 424 -19.12 18.90 20.55
N TYR A 425 -18.78 18.42 19.34
CA TYR A 425 -19.11 19.08 18.08
C TYR A 425 -20.43 18.59 17.46
N ALA A 426 -21.18 17.73 18.14
CA ALA A 426 -22.43 17.19 17.62
C ALA A 426 -23.43 18.32 17.35
N THR A 427 -23.74 18.52 16.08
CA THR A 427 -24.71 19.52 15.63
C THR A 427 -26.14 18.96 15.54
N ILE A 428 -26.27 17.64 15.66
CA ILE A 428 -27.51 16.86 15.67
C ILE A 428 -27.47 15.93 16.88
N TRP A 429 -28.52 15.95 17.70
CA TRP A 429 -28.65 15.09 18.88
C TRP A 429 -30.04 14.43 18.91
N ASP A 430 -30.15 13.26 18.30
CA ASP A 430 -31.35 12.44 18.29
C ASP A 430 -31.15 11.13 19.05
N ASP A 431 -32.22 10.35 19.23
CA ASP A 431 -32.14 9.07 19.94
C ASP A 431 -31.22 8.06 19.22
N SER A 432 -31.04 8.17 17.91
CA SER A 432 -30.13 7.29 17.15
C SER A 432 -28.66 7.55 17.49
N VAL A 433 -28.28 8.82 17.71
CA VAL A 433 -26.93 9.19 18.19
C VAL A 433 -26.74 8.69 19.62
N ARG A 434 -27.76 8.85 20.48
CA ARG A 434 -27.72 8.40 21.88
C ARG A 434 -27.53 6.88 21.99
N GLU A 435 -28.32 6.11 21.25
CA GLU A 435 -28.21 4.64 21.20
C GLU A 435 -26.82 4.22 20.69
N ALA A 436 -26.36 4.81 19.58
CA ALA A 436 -25.05 4.49 19.01
C ALA A 436 -23.87 4.84 19.93
N MET A 437 -23.99 5.90 20.75
CA MET A 437 -23.01 6.28 21.75
C MET A 437 -22.92 5.24 22.87
N VAL A 438 -24.06 4.77 23.37
CA VAL A 438 -24.11 3.67 24.35
C VAL A 438 -23.51 2.40 23.77
N ASP A 439 -23.88 2.05 22.53
CA ASP A 439 -23.34 0.88 21.82
C ASP A 439 -21.83 0.98 21.59
N LYS A 440 -21.31 2.18 21.30
CA LYS A 440 -19.87 2.42 21.19
C LYS A 440 -19.18 2.22 22.53
N TYR A 441 -19.70 2.79 23.61
CA TYR A 441 -19.13 2.61 24.94
C TYR A 441 -19.16 1.16 25.41
N ALA A 442 -20.22 0.42 25.12
CA ALA A 442 -20.28 -1.02 25.38
C ALA A 442 -19.18 -1.79 24.63
N ARG A 443 -18.95 -1.47 23.34
CA ARG A 443 -17.87 -2.08 22.53
C ARG A 443 -16.48 -1.71 23.04
N ASP A 444 -16.25 -0.43 23.37
CA ASP A 444 -14.96 0.04 23.87
C ASP A 444 -14.66 -0.56 25.24
N LEU A 445 -15.65 -0.63 26.13
CA LEU A 445 -15.53 -1.30 27.42
C LEU A 445 -15.23 -2.78 27.25
N ALA A 446 -15.94 -3.48 26.37
CA ALA A 446 -15.68 -4.90 26.09
C ALA A 446 -14.24 -5.15 25.61
N LYS A 447 -13.69 -4.25 24.77
CA LYS A 447 -12.27 -4.32 24.34
C LYS A 447 -11.30 -4.11 25.50
N ILE A 448 -11.60 -3.16 26.40
CA ILE A 448 -10.79 -2.90 27.60
C ILE A 448 -10.87 -4.08 28.57
N GLU A 449 -12.04 -4.66 28.76
CA GLU A 449 -12.28 -5.85 29.58
C GLU A 449 -11.54 -7.06 29.02
N GLU A 450 -11.61 -7.29 27.71
CA GLU A 450 -10.86 -8.33 27.01
C GLU A 450 -9.35 -8.15 27.21
N ALA A 451 -8.87 -6.92 27.02
CA ALA A 451 -7.47 -6.54 27.18
C ALA A 451 -6.94 -6.78 28.60
N LEU A 452 -7.75 -6.46 29.61
CA LEU A 452 -7.39 -6.58 31.02
C LEU A 452 -7.67 -7.98 31.59
N GLY A 453 -8.28 -8.88 30.81
CA GLY A 453 -8.66 -10.21 31.26
C GLY A 453 -9.75 -10.22 32.34
N VAL A 454 -10.54 -9.15 32.41
CA VAL A 454 -11.64 -8.98 33.36
C VAL A 454 -12.98 -8.96 32.63
N LYS A 455 -14.06 -9.32 33.31
CA LYS A 455 -15.42 -9.20 32.77
C LYS A 455 -16.32 -8.56 33.82
N TRP A 456 -17.22 -7.68 33.38
CA TRP A 456 -18.26 -7.18 34.28
C TRP A 456 -19.25 -8.29 34.62
N ILE A 457 -19.52 -8.47 35.92
CA ILE A 457 -20.60 -9.32 36.41
C ILE A 457 -21.66 -8.42 37.06
N PRO A 458 -22.88 -8.37 36.49
CA PRO A 458 -23.95 -7.58 37.08
C PRO A 458 -24.34 -8.16 38.45
N GLY A 459 -24.53 -7.28 39.42
CA GLY A 459 -25.04 -7.61 40.75
C GLY A 459 -26.56 -7.83 40.74
N GLU A 460 -27.12 -8.17 41.89
CA GLU A 460 -28.56 -8.41 42.04
C GLU A 460 -29.40 -7.13 41.87
N VAL A 461 -28.79 -5.97 42.07
CA VAL A 461 -29.42 -4.64 41.92
C VAL A 461 -29.00 -4.02 40.60
N ALA A 462 -29.96 -3.41 39.89
CA ALA A 462 -29.70 -2.74 38.63
C ALA A 462 -28.68 -1.59 38.81
N GLY A 463 -27.58 -1.66 38.06
CA GLY A 463 -26.49 -0.68 38.13
C GLY A 463 -25.37 -1.06 39.11
N GLU A 464 -25.53 -2.13 39.88
CA GLU A 464 -24.47 -2.70 40.70
C GLU A 464 -23.79 -3.87 39.98
N GLY A 465 -22.55 -4.16 40.37
CA GLY A 465 -21.77 -5.27 39.83
C GLY A 465 -20.30 -5.15 40.17
N GLN A 466 -19.53 -6.18 39.81
CA GLN A 466 -18.09 -6.23 40.04
C GLN A 466 -17.37 -6.79 38.83
N HIS A 467 -16.14 -6.34 38.60
CA HIS A 467 -15.26 -6.95 37.63
C HIS A 467 -14.61 -8.19 38.22
N GLU A 468 -14.73 -9.32 37.54
CA GLU A 468 -14.02 -10.55 37.90
C GLU A 468 -12.98 -10.92 36.84
N LEU A 469 -11.84 -11.43 37.29
CA LEU A 469 -10.82 -12.00 36.41
C LEU A 469 -11.36 -13.28 35.76
N TYR A 470 -11.39 -13.33 34.43
CA TYR A 470 -11.76 -14.53 33.68
C TYR A 470 -10.56 -15.19 32.98
N MET A 471 -9.42 -14.51 32.96
CA MET A 471 -8.12 -15.06 32.56
C MET A 471 -7.02 -14.59 33.52
N ASP A 472 -5.88 -15.27 33.46
CA ASP A 472 -4.71 -14.86 34.22
C ASP A 472 -4.15 -13.52 33.72
N GLN A 473 -3.65 -12.70 34.65
CA GLN A 473 -3.17 -11.35 34.33
C GLN A 473 -1.88 -11.38 33.50
N GLU A 474 -1.01 -12.38 33.70
CA GLU A 474 0.17 -12.56 32.84
C GLU A 474 -0.24 -12.91 31.40
N GLU A 475 -1.27 -13.75 31.24
CA GLU A 475 -1.82 -14.09 29.91
C GLU A 475 -2.49 -12.89 29.24
N ALA A 476 -3.20 -12.05 29.99
CA ALA A 476 -3.81 -10.81 29.50
C ALA A 476 -2.73 -9.80 29.05
N LEU A 477 -1.67 -9.64 29.85
CA LEU A 477 -0.53 -8.78 29.51
C LEU A 477 0.26 -9.30 28.30
N ASP A 478 0.41 -10.62 28.17
CA ASP A 478 1.02 -11.23 26.98
C ASP A 478 0.18 -10.95 25.73
N LYS A 479 -1.15 -11.07 25.80
CA LYS A 479 -2.07 -10.71 24.69
C LYS A 479 -2.04 -9.22 24.34
N LEU A 480 -1.96 -8.35 25.35
CA LEU A 480 -1.77 -6.91 25.17
C LEU A 480 -0.44 -6.56 24.49
N GLY A 481 0.59 -7.36 24.76
CA GLY A 481 1.92 -7.25 24.17
C GLY A 481 2.04 -7.82 22.76
N GLU A 482 1.02 -8.53 22.25
CA GLU A 482 1.02 -9.04 20.88
C GLU A 482 0.92 -7.88 19.86
N ASP A 483 1.67 -7.97 18.76
CA ASP A 483 1.71 -6.99 17.65
C ASP A 483 0.32 -6.67 17.03
N GLY A 484 -0.73 -7.41 17.40
CA GLY A 484 -2.10 -7.31 16.92
C GLY A 484 -3.05 -6.49 17.80
N TRP A 485 -2.75 -6.26 19.09
CA TRP A 485 -3.68 -5.58 19.99
C TRP A 485 -3.65 -4.06 19.79
N ARG A 486 -4.81 -3.46 19.51
CA ARG A 486 -5.03 -2.00 19.44
C ARG A 486 -6.46 -1.68 19.88
N LEU A 487 -6.63 -0.59 20.64
CA LEU A 487 -7.94 -0.07 21.05
C LEU A 487 -8.76 0.35 19.81
N ASP A 488 -8.09 1.03 18.89
CA ASP A 488 -8.62 1.39 17.58
C ASP A 488 -8.40 0.26 16.59
N GLU A 489 -9.44 -0.12 15.85
CA GLU A 489 -9.26 -0.97 14.68
C GLU A 489 -8.33 -0.25 13.69
N ASP A 490 -7.20 -0.89 13.43
CA ASP A 490 -6.18 -0.39 12.52
C ASP A 490 -6.71 -0.53 11.09
N TYR A 491 -7.53 0.44 10.65
CA TYR A 491 -8.12 0.47 9.31
C TYR A 491 -7.07 0.86 8.26
N GLY A 492 -6.10 -0.04 8.10
CA GLY A 492 -5.39 -0.27 6.87
C GLY A 492 -6.03 -1.40 6.08
N TYR A 493 -5.56 -1.63 4.86
CA TYR A 493 -6.05 -2.67 3.94
C TYR A 493 -6.44 -3.98 4.68
N PRO A 494 -7.60 -4.58 4.39
CA PRO A 494 -8.12 -5.69 5.18
C PRO A 494 -7.16 -6.87 5.22
N TRP A 495 -7.07 -7.50 6.39
CA TRP A 495 -6.62 -8.87 6.50
C TRP A 495 -7.56 -9.79 5.69
N GLU A 496 -7.05 -10.97 5.35
CA GLU A 496 -7.47 -11.90 4.28
C GLU A 496 -8.95 -12.37 4.28
N THR A 497 -9.83 -11.85 5.12
CA THR A 497 -11.21 -12.32 5.29
C THR A 497 -12.31 -11.32 4.90
N SER A 498 -11.99 -10.11 4.42
CA SER A 498 -13.02 -9.17 3.95
C SER A 498 -12.60 -8.40 2.70
N PRO A 499 -13.51 -8.22 1.71
CA PRO A 499 -13.21 -7.43 0.52
C PRO A 499 -12.88 -5.96 0.90
N ILE A 500 -11.92 -5.38 0.18
CA ILE A 500 -11.32 -4.02 0.34
C ILE A 500 -12.37 -2.91 0.55
N VAL A 501 -13.51 -3.13 -0.06
CA VAL A 501 -14.77 -2.38 -0.01
C VAL A 501 -15.80 -3.48 -0.30
N PRO A 502 -16.86 -3.66 0.50
CA PRO A 502 -17.94 -4.59 0.17
C PRO A 502 -18.32 -4.45 -1.31
N GLU A 503 -18.57 -5.55 -2.04
CA GLU A 503 -18.86 -5.46 -3.47
C GLU A 503 -20.03 -4.51 -3.78
N THR A 504 -20.97 -4.40 -2.84
CA THR A 504 -22.08 -3.45 -2.82
C THR A 504 -21.63 -1.99 -2.79
N GLU A 505 -20.62 -1.65 -1.99
CA GLU A 505 -20.06 -0.30 -1.90
C GLU A 505 -19.23 0.05 -3.15
N ARG A 506 -18.46 -0.90 -3.70
CA ARG A 506 -17.72 -0.69 -4.96
C ARG A 506 -18.69 -0.42 -6.10
N ALA A 507 -19.80 -1.17 -6.16
CA ALA A 507 -20.85 -0.94 -7.13
C ALA A 507 -21.44 0.48 -7.03
N LEU A 508 -21.62 1.03 -5.82
CA LEU A 508 -22.11 2.40 -5.61
C LEU A 508 -21.09 3.47 -6.04
N HIS A 509 -19.82 3.30 -5.68
CA HIS A 509 -18.75 4.25 -6.03
C HIS A 509 -18.49 4.31 -7.54
N ASP A 510 -18.63 3.17 -8.22
CA ASP A 510 -18.41 3.06 -9.66
C ASP A 510 -19.71 3.16 -10.49
N ALA A 511 -20.87 3.35 -9.84
CA ALA A 511 -22.17 3.45 -10.51
C ALA A 511 -22.22 4.65 -11.47
N ALA A 512 -22.70 4.39 -12.68
CA ALA A 512 -23.03 5.44 -13.63
C ALA A 512 -24.37 6.10 -13.26
N GLU A 513 -24.52 7.38 -13.61
CA GLU A 513 -25.85 8.00 -13.60
C GLU A 513 -26.68 7.40 -14.72
N CYS A 514 -27.94 7.03 -14.43
CA CYS A 514 -28.88 6.59 -15.45
C CYS A 514 -28.99 7.70 -16.51
N PRO A 515 -28.72 7.41 -17.80
CA PRO A 515 -29.01 8.37 -18.85
C PRO A 515 -30.53 8.53 -18.88
N THR A 516 -31.02 9.73 -18.56
CA THR A 516 -32.44 10.03 -18.70
C THR A 516 -32.83 9.80 -20.17
N SER A 517 -33.82 8.92 -20.39
CA SER A 517 -34.64 8.99 -21.59
C SER A 517 -35.19 10.41 -21.67
N ARG A 518 -34.88 11.11 -22.76
CA ARG A 518 -35.51 12.40 -23.07
C ARG A 518 -37.02 12.26 -23.17
#